data_AF-A0AAV4HTY2-F1
#
_entry.id   AF-A0AAV4HTY2-F1
#
_cell.length_a   1.000
_cell.length_b   1.000
_cell.length_c   1.000
_cell.angle_alpha   90.00
_cell.angle_beta   90.00
_cell.angle_gamma   90.00
#
_symmetry.space_group_name_H-M   'P 1'
#
loop_
_entity.id
_entity.type
_entity.pdbx_description
1 polymer ?
#
loop_
_entity_poly.entity_id
_entity_poly.type
_entity_poly.pdbx_seq_one_letter_code
_entity_poly.pdbx_strand_id
1 'polypeptide(L)' 'APRILVLGAGINGLSSAVCVQQACPLAQVQLVAEHFSPDTTSDGAGGSWGPYLLGDTDPELIL' A
#
# COMPACT_ATOMS: atom_id res chain seq x y z
N ALA A 1 18.70 -6.26 -15.35
CA ALA A 1 17.57 -6.78 -14.57
C ALA A 1 16.36 -5.85 -14.73
N PRO A 2 15.12 -6.27 -14.41
CA PRO A 2 13.93 -5.43 -14.56
C PRO A 2 14.06 -4.12 -13.79
N ARG A 3 13.54 -3.03 -14.34
CA ARG A 3 13.40 -1.75 -13.64
C ARG A 3 11.93 -1.53 -13.34
N ILE A 4 11.60 -1.38 -12.06
CA ILE A 4 10.22 -1.25 -11.60
C ILE A 4 10.10 0.05 -10.84
N LEU A 5 9.17 0.90 -11.29
CA LEU A 5 8.84 2.15 -10.61
C LEU A 5 7.58 1.93 -9.78
N VAL A 6 7.65 2.28 -8.49
CA VAL A 6 6.49 2.34 -7.60
C VAL A 6 6.14 3.80 -7.36
N LEU A 7 4.89 4.17 -7.67
CA LEU A 7 4.37 5.51 -7.46
C LEU A 7 3.65 5.59 -6.11
N GLY A 8 4.10 6.51 -5.25
CA GLY A 8 3.54 6.76 -3.92
C GLY A 8 4.36 6.15 -2.78
N ALA A 9 4.58 6.94 -1.72
CA ALA A 9 5.36 6.55 -0.53
C ALA A 9 4.50 6.21 0.70
N GLY A 10 3.18 6.17 0.56
CA GLY A 10 2.29 5.69 1.64
C GLY A 10 2.39 4.18 1.86
N ILE A 11 1.62 3.66 2.82
CA ILE A 11 1.73 2.24 3.25
C ILE A 11 1.60 1.25 2.09
N ASN A 12 0.70 1.50 1.13
CA ASN A 12 0.50 0.64 -0.03
C ASN A 12 1.71 0.65 -0.98
N GLY A 13 2.27 1.82 -1.27
CA GLY A 13 3.40 1.94 -2.18
C GLY A 13 4.67 1.34 -1.59
N LEU A 14 5.00 1.69 -0.33
CA LEU A 14 6.19 1.18 0.33
C LEU A 14 6.14 -0.34 0.53
N SER A 15 5.01 -0.88 1.01
CA SER A 15 4.84 -2.34 1.18
C SER A 15 4.92 -3.07 -0.16
N SER A 16 4.31 -2.54 -1.23
CA SER A 16 4.41 -3.11 -2.57
C SER A 16 5.86 -3.13 -3.07
N ALA A 17 6.61 -2.04 -2.89
CA ALA A 17 8.02 -1.98 -3.28
C ALA A 17 8.86 -3.06 -2.57
N VAL A 18 8.65 -3.27 -1.27
CA VAL A 18 9.32 -4.32 -0.50
C VAL A 18 8.93 -5.71 -1.02
N CYS A 19 7.64 -5.99 -1.16
CA CYS A 19 7.16 -7.28 -1.66
C CYS A 19 7.70 -7.58 -3.06
N VAL A 20 7.72 -6.59 -3.95
CA VAL A 20 8.30 -6.72 -5.30
C VAL A 20 9.80 -7.00 -5.24
N GLN A 21 10.56 -6.27 -4.42
CA GLN A 21 12.00 -6.50 -4.29
C GLN A 21 12.32 -7.90 -3.75
N GLN A 22 11.50 -8.41 -2.83
CA GLN A 22 11.61 -9.77 -2.28
C GLN A 22 11.26 -10.84 -3.32
N ALA A 23 10.17 -10.65 -4.07
CA ALA A 23 9.73 -11.59 -5.10
C ALA A 23 10.62 -11.57 -6.35
N CYS A 24 11.26 -10.43 -6.63
CA CYS A 24 12.17 -10.24 -7.76
C CYS A 24 13.51 -9.64 -7.28
N PRO A 25 14.39 -10.45 -6.66
CA PRO A 25 15.62 -9.94 -6.04
C PRO A 25 16.58 -9.22 -6.99
N LEU A 26 16.52 -9.54 -8.29
CA LEU A 26 17.33 -8.88 -9.30
C LEU A 26 16.73 -7.55 -9.77
N ALA A 27 15.44 -7.31 -9.57
CA ALA A 27 14.80 -6.07 -10.01
C ALA A 27 15.41 -4.85 -9.31
N GLN A 28 15.60 -3.78 -10.07
CA GLN A 28 15.88 -2.46 -9.54
C GLN A 28 14.54 -1.79 -9.26
N VAL A 29 14.12 -1.79 -8.01
CA VAL A 29 12.89 -1.13 -7.56
C VAL A 29 13.22 0.31 -7.16
N GLN A 30 12.53 1.27 -7.74
CA GLN A 30 12.63 2.69 -7.39
C GLN A 30 11.26 3.20 -6.96
N LEU A 31 11.22 3.91 -5.84
CA LEU A 31 10.02 4.55 -5.34
C LEU A 31 10.08 6.05 -5.66
N VAL A 32 8.98 6.58 -6.20
CA VAL A 32 8.82 8.01 -6.51
C VAL A 32 7.50 8.48 -5.94
N ALA A 33 7.53 9.59 -5.21
CA ALA A 33 6.35 10.19 -4.62
C ALA A 33 6.53 11.70 -4.49
N GLU A 34 5.41 12.42 -4.48
CA GLU A 34 5.37 13.85 -4.16
C GLU A 34 5.55 14.08 -2.65
N HIS A 35 4.92 13.23 -1.84
CA HIS A 35 4.96 13.28 -0.38
C HIS A 35 5.55 11.98 0.18
N PHE A 36 6.37 12.10 1.22
CA PHE A 36 6.93 11.01 2.00
C PHE A 36 6.49 11.14 3.45
N SER A 37 6.68 10.12 4.28
CA SER A 37 6.44 10.25 5.72
C SER A 37 7.23 11.44 6.28
N PRO A 38 6.61 12.31 7.09
CA PRO A 38 5.32 12.11 7.79
C PRO A 38 4.07 12.69 7.07
N ASP A 39 4.15 13.01 5.77
CA ASP A 39 3.14 13.78 5.05
C ASP A 39 2.24 12.93 4.12
N THR A 40 2.16 11.62 4.34
CA THR A 40 1.24 10.74 3.60
C THR A 40 -0.09 10.57 4.34
N THR A 41 -1.16 10.20 3.64
CA THR A 41 -2.43 9.82 4.28
C THR A 41 -2.25 8.70 5.32
N SER A 42 -1.26 7.83 5.13
CA SER A 42 -0.97 6.72 6.05
C SER A 42 -0.38 7.18 7.38
N ASP A 43 0.32 8.32 7.43
CA ASP A 43 0.90 8.84 8.68
C ASP A 43 -0.17 9.34 9.65
N GLY A 44 -1.33 9.77 9.13
CA GLY A 44 -2.51 10.16 9.92
C GLY A 44 -3.47 9.00 10.25
N ALA A 45 -3.17 7.76 9.83
CA ALA A 45 -4.06 6.62 10.06
C ALA A 45 -3.95 6.11 11.51
N GLY A 46 -5.07 5.72 12.11
CA GLY A 46 -5.10 5.23 13.50
C GLY A 46 -4.49 3.84 13.75
N GLY A 47 -4.01 3.15 12.71
CA GLY A 47 -3.32 1.85 12.82
C GLY A 47 -4.16 0.66 13.31
N SER A 48 -5.48 0.83 13.46
CA SER A 48 -6.39 -0.26 13.87
C SER A 48 -6.69 -1.18 12.68
N TRP A 49 -6.62 -2.49 12.90
CA TRP A 49 -6.90 -3.48 11.87
C TRP A 49 -8.27 -4.12 12.06
N GLY A 50 -9.08 -4.05 11.01
CA GLY A 50 -10.38 -4.70 10.90
C GLY A 50 -11.07 -4.23 9.62
N PRO A 51 -11.86 -5.10 8.96
CA PRO A 51 -12.72 -4.66 7.88
C PRO A 51 -13.78 -3.68 8.42
N TYR A 52 -14.42 -2.94 7.52
CA TYR A 52 -15.58 -2.15 7.89
C TYR A 52 -16.65 -3.05 8.51
N LEU A 53 -17.28 -2.57 9.59
CA LEU A 53 -18.56 -3.11 10.01
C LEU A 53 -19.58 -2.71 8.94
N LEU A 54 -19.88 -3.64 8.05
CA LEU A 54 -20.98 -3.55 7.11
C LEU A 54 -22.25 -3.70 7.94
N GLY A 55 -22.76 -2.59 8.49
CA GLY A 55 -23.88 -2.57 9.43
C GLY A 55 -25.16 -3.17 8.83
N ASP A 56 -26.03 -2.32 8.27
CA ASP A 56 -27.27 -2.76 7.61
C ASP A 56 -27.08 -3.10 6.13
N THR A 57 -25.84 -3.37 5.71
CA THR A 57 -25.56 -3.80 4.34
C THR A 57 -26.24 -5.15 4.11
N ASP A 58 -27.08 -5.22 3.08
CA ASP A 58 -27.77 -6.45 2.70
C ASP A 58 -26.75 -7.59 2.54
N PRO A 59 -26.90 -8.72 3.26
CA PRO A 59 -26.00 -9.87 3.15
C PRO A 59 -25.82 -10.38 1.72
N GLU A 60 -26.80 -10.21 0.83
CA GLU A 60 -26.69 -10.58 -0.59
C GLU A 60 -25.73 -9.69 -1.40
N LEU A 61 -25.31 -8.55 -0.84
CA LEU A 61 -24.29 -7.67 -1.45
C LEU A 61 -22.88 -7.92 -0.87
N ILE A 62 -22.77 -8.80 0.14
CA ILE A 62 -21.52 -9.11 0.84
C ILE A 62 -20.86 -10.38 0.25
N LEU A 63 -21.60 -11.21 -0.50
CA LEU A 63 -21.17 -12.46 -1.13
C LEU A 63 -21.74 -12.60 -2.54
#